data_AF-A0A968B6J6-F1
#
_entry.id   AF-A0A968B6J6-F1
#
_cell.length_a   1.000
_cell.length_b   1.000
_cell.length_c   1.000
_cell.angle_alpha   90.00
_cell.angle_beta   90.00
_cell.angle_gamma   90.00
#
_symmetry.space_group_name_H-M   'P 1'
#
loop_
_entity.id
_entity.type
_entity.pdbx_description
1 polymer ?
#
loop_
_entity_poly.entity_id
_entity_poly.type
_entity_poly.pdbx_seq_one_letter_code
_entity_poly.pdbx_strand_id
1 'polypeptide(L)'
;FLHRLGFDCIGLDISREMIGNAQSIDPEGTYLLVKDGDLGDVGERAFDLVFSAFTFDNIANSDHKLRLLKALRRKLRSTGIMINLVS
;
A
#
# COMPACT_ATOMS: atom_id res chain seq x y z
N PHE A 1 1.32 -2.62 12.87
CA PHE A 1 -0.08 -2.81 13.34
C PHE A 1 -0.67 -4.09 12.76
N LEU A 2 -0.81 -4.19 11.44
CA LEU A 2 -1.43 -5.35 10.78
C LEU A 2 -0.75 -6.70 11.08
N HIS A 3 0.59 -6.74 11.12
CA HIS A 3 1.33 -7.93 11.57
C HIS A 3 0.87 -8.46 12.94
N ARG A 4 0.59 -7.56 13.90
CA ARG A 4 0.10 -7.95 15.25
C ARG A 4 -1.33 -8.47 15.25
N LEU A 5 -2.09 -8.20 14.19
CA LEU A 5 -3.43 -8.77 13.97
C LEU A 5 -3.37 -10.10 13.21
N GLY A 6 -2.17 -10.61 12.89
CA GLY A 6 -1.98 -11.90 12.21
C GLY A 6 -2.02 -11.83 10.68
N PHE A 7 -1.97 -10.63 10.08
CA PHE A 7 -1.85 -10.51 8.63
C PHE A 7 -0.41 -10.74 8.19
N ASP A 8 -0.25 -11.49 7.09
CA ASP A 8 0.97 -11.48 6.27
C ASP A 8 0.96 -10.21 5.41
N CYS A 9 1.97 -9.35 5.55
CA CYS A 9 1.96 -8.02 4.97
C CYS A 9 3.22 -7.72 4.17
N ILE A 10 3.01 -6.95 3.11
CA ILE A 10 4.05 -6.15 2.48
C ILE A 10 3.69 -4.67 2.64
N GLY A 11 4.68 -3.83 2.93
CA GLY A 11 4.52 -2.37 2.96
C GLY A 11 5.05 -1.76 1.67
N LEU A 12 4.30 -0.81 1.08
CA LEU A 12 4.70 -0.10 -0.12
C LEU A 12 4.79 1.39 0.18
N ASP A 13 5.86 2.03 -0.28
CA ASP A 13 6.01 3.48 -0.22
C ASP A 13 6.81 3.98 -1.43
N ILE A 14 6.60 5.24 -1.83
CA ILE A 14 7.37 5.90 -2.89
C ILE A 14 8.65 6.55 -2.35
N SER A 15 8.73 6.75 -1.03
CA SER A 15 9.86 7.37 -0.34
C SER A 15 10.82 6.32 0.20
N ARG A 16 12.06 6.35 -0.29
CA ARG A 16 13.15 5.50 0.23
C ARG A 16 13.44 5.77 1.70
N GLU A 17 13.28 7.02 2.13
CA GLU A 17 13.46 7.40 3.54
C GLU A 17 12.40 6.72 4.42
N MET A 18 11.13 6.73 4.00
CA MET A 18 10.06 6.08 4.75
C MET A 18 10.23 4.57 4.82
N ILE A 19 10.71 3.93 3.74
CA ILE A 19 11.08 2.51 3.76
C ILE A 19 12.19 2.24 4.80
N GLY A 20 13.23 3.07 4.84
CA GLY A 20 14.30 2.94 5.83
C GLY A 20 13.80 3.10 7.27
N ASN A 21 12.92 4.08 7.51
CA ASN A 21 12.29 4.26 8.82
C ASN A 21 11.44 3.05 9.21
N ALA A 22 10.64 2.51 8.29
CA ALA A 22 9.82 1.33 8.54
C ALA A 22 10.69 0.10 8.88
N GLN A 23 11.75 -0.16 8.11
CA GLN A 23 12.70 -1.25 8.35
C GLN A 23 13.45 -1.09 9.67
N SER A 24 13.74 0.14 10.11
CA SER A 24 14.40 0.36 11.42
C SER A 24 13.50 -0.03 12.60
N ILE A 25 12.18 0.08 12.44
CA ILE A 25 11.17 -0.22 13.47
C ILE A 25 10.74 -1.70 13.39
N ASP A 26 10.67 -2.25 12.18
CA ASP A 26 10.25 -3.62 11.87
C ASP A 26 11.28 -4.27 10.90
N PRO A 27 12.44 -4.73 11.40
CA PRO A 27 13.52 -5.23 10.55
C PRO A 27 13.18 -6.48 9.74
N GLU A 28 12.23 -7.28 10.22
CA GLU A 28 11.79 -8.52 9.58
C GLU A 28 10.64 -8.29 8.58
N GLY A 29 10.08 -7.07 8.55
CA GLY A 29 9.00 -6.72 7.66
C GLY A 29 9.44 -6.62 6.19
N THR A 30 8.56 -7.02 5.28
CA THR A 30 8.79 -6.86 3.84
C THR A 30 8.33 -5.48 3.38
N TYR A 31 9.28 -4.61 3.03
CA TYR A 31 9.01 -3.24 2.57
C TYR A 31 9.60 -3.01 1.19
N LEU A 32 8.78 -2.56 0.24
CA LEU A 32 9.17 -2.37 -1.15
C LEU A 32 9.01 -0.91 -1.56
N LEU A 33 10.08 -0.36 -2.13
CA LEU A 33 10.05 0.95 -2.80
C LEU A 33 9.32 0.79 -4.14
N VAL A 34 8.24 1.54 -4.34
CA VAL A 34 7.46 1.55 -5.58
C VAL A 34 7.51 2.91 -6.27
N LYS A 35 7.09 2.98 -7.53
CA LYS A 35 6.93 4.24 -8.23
C LYS A 35 5.48 4.71 -8.10
N ASP A 36 5.28 6.01 -8.21
CA ASP A 36 3.92 6.57 -8.24
C ASP A 36 3.11 5.98 -9.42
N GLY A 37 1.93 5.44 -9.11
CA GLY A 37 1.06 4.78 -10.09
C GLY A 37 1.47 3.37 -10.50
N ASP A 38 2.65 2.92 -10.09
CA ASP A 38 3.21 1.62 -10.47
C ASP A 38 3.67 0.85 -9.23
N LEU A 39 2.79 -0.05 -8.80
CA LEU A 39 3.01 -0.94 -7.65
C LEU A 39 3.92 -2.14 -8.00
N GLY A 40 4.54 -2.14 -9.18
CA GLY A 40 5.42 -3.19 -9.67
C GLY A 40 4.76 -4.56 -9.75
N ASP A 41 5.60 -5.59 -9.64
CA ASP A 41 5.23 -7.01 -9.71
C ASP A 41 4.61 -7.55 -8.41
N VAL A 42 4.21 -6.65 -7.49
CA VAL A 42 3.38 -7.01 -6.35
C VAL A 42 2.12 -7.69 -6.87
N GLY A 43 1.90 -8.94 -6.46
CA GLY A 43 1.01 -9.89 -7.13
C GLY A 43 -0.35 -9.32 -7.56
N GLU A 44 -0.75 -9.62 -8.80
CA GLU A 44 -2.09 -9.29 -9.31
C GLU A 44 -3.13 -10.19 -8.65
N ARG A 45 -4.25 -9.59 -8.19
CA ARG A 45 -5.33 -10.29 -7.48
C ARG A 45 -4.85 -11.21 -6.34
N ALA A 46 -3.80 -10.80 -5.64
CA ALA A 46 -3.17 -11.61 -4.60
C ALA A 46 -3.67 -11.26 -3.19
N PHE A 47 -4.16 -10.03 -2.98
CA PHE A 47 -4.41 -9.49 -1.65
C PHE A 47 -5.88 -9.57 -1.23
N ASP A 48 -6.12 -9.97 0.02
CA ASP A 48 -7.42 -9.93 0.68
C ASP A 48 -7.72 -8.54 1.28
N LEU A 49 -6.66 -7.77 1.60
CA LEU A 49 -6.75 -6.44 2.18
C LEU A 49 -5.72 -5.49 1.56
N VAL A 50 -6.18 -4.29 1.19
CA VAL A 50 -5.32 -3.11 0.98
C VAL A 50 -5.65 -2.12 2.10
N PHE A 51 -4.65 -1.79 2.90
CA PHE A 51 -4.78 -0.79 3.96
C PHE A 51 -3.93 0.43 3.59
N SER A 52 -4.61 1.55 3.33
CA SER A 52 -4.01 2.84 3.01
C SER A 52 -4.41 3.83 4.09
N ALA A 53 -3.46 4.25 4.92
CA ALA A 53 -3.70 5.18 6.01
C ALA A 53 -2.95 6.49 5.79
N PHE A 54 -3.70 7.58 5.62
CA PHE A 54 -3.23 8.95 5.41
C PHE A 54 -2.44 9.19 4.11
N THR A 55 -2.30 8.17 3.26
CA THR A 55 -1.59 8.30 1.97
C THR A 55 -2.33 9.24 1.02
N PHE A 56 -3.66 9.15 0.94
CA PHE A 56 -4.47 9.89 -0.04
C PHE A 56 -4.72 11.36 0.31
N ASP A 57 -4.41 11.78 1.54
CA ASP A 57 -4.45 13.18 1.96
C ASP A 57 -3.35 14.00 1.27
N ASN A 58 -2.23 13.35 0.97
CA ASN A 58 -1.07 13.97 0.32
C ASN A 58 -1.17 14.03 -1.22
N ILE A 59 -2.26 13.54 -1.80
CA ILE A 59 -2.48 13.54 -3.26
C ILE A 59 -3.52 14.61 -3.57
N ALA A 60 -3.18 15.65 -4.32
CA ALA A 60 -4.11 16.75 -4.60
C ALA A 60 -5.06 16.44 -5.77
N ASN A 61 -4.58 15.77 -6.81
CA ASN A 61 -5.29 15.63 -8.08
C ASN A 61 -6.27 14.44 -8.09
N SER A 62 -7.54 14.67 -8.38
CA SER A 62 -8.58 13.63 -8.41
C SER A 62 -8.36 12.55 -9.46
N ASP A 63 -7.87 12.89 -10.66
CA ASP A 63 -7.55 11.91 -11.69
C ASP A 63 -6.39 11.01 -11.28
N HIS A 64 -5.42 11.59 -10.57
CA HIS A 64 -4.31 10.86 -9.99
C HIS A 64 -4.79 9.89 -8.91
N LYS A 65 -5.65 10.35 -7.98
CA LYS A 65 -6.31 9.46 -6.99
C LYS A 65 -7.04 8.31 -7.69
N LEU A 66 -7.81 8.61 -8.73
CA LEU A 66 -8.54 7.59 -9.47
C LEU A 66 -7.61 6.55 -10.11
N ARG A 67 -6.48 6.98 -10.71
CA ARG A 67 -5.48 6.05 -11.27
C ARG A 67 -4.89 5.14 -10.20
N LEU A 68 -4.55 5.68 -9.03
CA LEU A 68 -4.00 4.92 -7.91
C LEU A 68 -5.01 3.92 -7.33
N LEU A 69 -6.26 4.35 -7.11
CA LEU A 69 -7.33 3.45 -6.66
C LEU A 69 -7.57 2.31 -7.66
N LYS A 70 -7.53 2.59 -8.96
CA LYS A 70 -7.60 1.55 -10.00
C LYS A 70 -6.40 0.61 -9.94
N ALA A 71 -5.19 1.10 -9.67
CA ALA A 71 -4.00 0.26 -9.50
C ALA A 71 -4.14 -0.68 -8.30
N LEU A 72 -4.53 -0.16 -7.14
CA LEU A 72 -4.77 -0.96 -5.93
C LEU A 72 -5.89 -1.99 -6.12
N ARG A 73 -6.96 -1.62 -6.83
CA ARG A 73 -8.05 -2.54 -7.16
C ARG A 73 -7.59 -3.76 -7.96
N ARG A 74 -6.59 -3.64 -8.83
CA ARG A 74 -6.07 -4.78 -9.61
C ARG A 74 -5.29 -5.77 -8.73
N LYS A 75 -4.63 -5.27 -7.68
CA LYS A 75 -3.91 -6.09 -6.71
C LYS A 75 -4.84 -6.87 -5.78
N LEU A 76 -6.03 -6.33 -5.49
CA LEU A 76 -7.05 -7.02 -4.70
C LEU A 76 -7.68 -8.21 -5.42
N ARG A 77 -7.89 -9.30 -4.67
CA ARG A 77 -8.80 -10.40 -5.04
C ARG A 77 -10.20 -9.86 -5.32
N SER A 78 -11.05 -10.64 -6.00
CA SER A 78 -12.43 -10.25 -6.27
C SER A 78 -13.25 -9.99 -5.00
N THR A 79 -12.91 -10.68 -3.91
CA THR A 79 -13.52 -10.54 -2.57
C THR A 79 -12.70 -9.65 -1.63
N GLY A 80 -11.58 -9.10 -2.10
CA GLY A 80 -10.68 -8.31 -1.28
C GLY A 80 -11.26 -6.94 -0.92
N ILE A 81 -10.86 -6.42 0.22
CA ILE A 81 -11.36 -5.16 0.78
C ILE A 81 -10.26 -4.10 0.72
N MET A 82 -10.64 -2.86 0.40
CA MET A 82 -9.78 -1.69 0.60
C MET A 82 -10.29 -0.88 1.78
N ILE A 83 -9.38 -0.57 2.71
CA ILE A 83 -9.60 0.43 3.75
C ILE A 83 -8.73 1.63 3.38
N ASN A 84 -9.38 2.77 3.11
CA ASN A 84 -8.70 4.03 2.88
C ASN A 84 -9.04 5.01 4.01
N LEU A 85 -8.14 5.12 4.98
CA LEU A 85 -8.26 6.05 6.09
C LEU A 85 -7.65 7.40 5.68
N VAL A 86 -8.46 8.44 5.75
CA VAL A 86 -8.15 9.84 5.39
C VAL A 86 -8.53 10.76 6.54
N SER A 87 -7.96 11.97 6.62
CA SER A 87 -8.24 12.97 7.66
C SER A 87 -8.94 14.22 7.15
#